data_AF-A0A7S2XYS5-F1
#
_entry.id   AF-A0A7S2XYS5-F1
#
_cell.length_a   1.000
_cell.length_b   1.000
_cell.length_c   1.000
_cell.angle_alpha   90.00
_cell.angle_beta   90.00
_cell.angle_gamma   90.00
#
_symmetry.space_group_name_H-M   'P 1'
#
loop_
_entity.id
_entity.type
_entity.pdbx_description
1 polymer ?
#
loop_
_entity_poly.entity_id
_entity_poly.type
_entity_poly.pdbx_seq_one_letter_code
_entity_poly.pdbx_strand_id
1 'polypeptide(L)'
;ELVAPHVESFNYFLDAGLTQAVEDISPIDIEIDPALPLMQCWVEGCTVGQPLKSDHVFTSKLYPREARERCIMYEAPFLASIGYKVGDSAAPCRFTKRLGEL
;
A
#
# COMPACT_ATOMS: atom_id res chain seq x y z
N GLU A 1 17.14 18.72 18.21
CA GLU A 1 17.35 17.63 17.23
C GLU A 1 17.29 16.21 17.82
N LEU A 2 16.72 15.98 19.01
CA LEU A 2 16.69 14.62 19.61
C LEU A 2 15.70 13.64 18.94
N VAL A 3 14.70 14.16 18.21
CA VAL A 3 13.63 13.34 17.58
C VAL A 3 13.80 13.24 16.07
N ALA A 4 14.73 14.01 15.50
CA ALA A 4 14.99 14.05 14.06
C ALA A 4 15.27 12.67 13.45
N PRO A 5 16.05 11.77 14.09
CA PRO A 5 16.33 10.44 13.52
C PRO A 5 15.06 9.61 13.25
N HIS A 6 14.03 9.73 14.09
CA HIS A 6 12.78 9.01 13.88
C HIS A 6 12.02 9.54 12.66
N VAL A 7 11.94 10.86 12.52
CA VAL A 7 11.26 11.50 11.38
C VAL A 7 12.02 11.19 10.08
N GLU A 8 13.35 11.27 10.11
CA GLU A 8 14.20 10.97 8.95
C GLU A 8 14.11 9.50 8.53
N SER A 9 14.12 8.56 9.49
CA SER A 9 13.93 7.14 9.17
C SER A 9 12.57 6.86 8.55
N PHE A 10 11.52 7.58 8.98
CA PHE A 10 10.19 7.43 8.43
C PHE A 10 10.07 8.05 7.03
N ASN A 11 10.69 9.22 6.81
CA ASN A 11 10.76 9.82 5.47
C ASN A 11 11.52 8.91 4.50
N TYR A 12 12.66 8.34 4.92
CA TYR A 12 13.38 7.34 4.13
C TYR A 12 12.51 6.14 3.78
N PHE A 13 11.76 5.62 4.75
CA PHE A 13 10.82 4.53 4.54
C PHE A 13 9.79 4.86 3.45
N LEU A 14 9.21 6.07 3.48
CA LEU A 14 8.23 6.51 2.47
C LEU A 14 8.85 6.77 1.09
N ASP A 15 10.03 7.39 1.05
CA ASP A 15 10.64 7.88 -0.20
C ASP A 15 11.38 6.77 -0.97
N ALA A 16 12.01 5.82 -0.27
CA ALA A 16 12.86 4.79 -0.88
C ALA A 16 12.64 3.39 -0.28
N GLY A 17 12.46 3.29 1.04
CA GLY A 17 12.38 2.01 1.73
C GLY A 17 11.21 1.13 1.26
N LEU A 18 10.05 1.71 0.99
CA LEU A 18 8.90 0.98 0.45
C LEU A 18 9.15 0.44 -0.96
N THR A 19 9.76 1.22 -1.84
CA THR A 19 10.09 0.77 -3.20
C THR A 19 11.08 -0.38 -3.16
N GLN A 20 12.15 -0.26 -2.37
CA GLN A 20 13.14 -1.33 -2.17
C GLN A 20 12.48 -2.60 -1.62
N ALA A 21 11.61 -2.46 -0.61
CA ALA A 21 10.89 -3.58 -0.04
C ALA A 21 9.97 -4.28 -1.06
N VAL A 22 9.37 -3.55 -2.00
CA VAL A 22 8.54 -4.13 -3.07
C VAL A 22 9.39 -4.87 -4.10
N GLU A 23 10.57 -4.36 -4.45
CA GLU A 23 11.50 -5.01 -5.39
C GLU A 23 11.99 -6.38 -4.87
N ASP A 24 12.08 -6.54 -3.55
CA ASP A 24 12.45 -7.82 -2.92
C ASP A 24 11.30 -8.85 -2.87
N ILE A 25 10.06 -8.46 -3.20
CA ILE A 25 8.90 -9.38 -3.21
C ILE A 25 8.91 -10.17 -4.53
N SER A 26 9.16 -11.48 -4.41
CA SER A 26 9.04 -12.38 -5.55
C SER A 26 7.59 -12.50 -6.03
N PRO A 27 7.36 -12.54 -7.36
CA PRO A 27 6.06 -12.87 -7.91
C PRO A 27 5.56 -14.23 -7.42
N ILE A 28 4.24 -14.35 -7.31
CA ILE A 28 3.58 -15.58 -6.87
C ILE A 28 2.79 -16.15 -8.05
N ASP A 29 2.99 -17.43 -8.33
CA ASP A 29 2.19 -18.18 -9.29
C ASP A 29 1.00 -18.82 -8.57
N ILE A 30 -0.19 -18.57 -9.09
CA ILE A 30 -1.47 -18.99 -8.52
C ILE A 30 -2.16 -19.92 -9.51
N GLU A 31 -2.47 -21.13 -9.07
CA GLU A 31 -3.32 -22.08 -9.79
C GLU A 31 -4.79 -21.74 -9.53
N ILE A 32 -5.52 -21.28 -10.55
CA ILE A 32 -6.96 -20.95 -10.45
C ILE A 32 -7.80 -22.18 -10.76
N ASP A 33 -7.43 -22.90 -11.81
CA ASP A 33 -8.06 -24.13 -12.27
C ASP A 33 -6.97 -25.02 -12.89
N PRO A 34 -6.95 -26.34 -12.60
CA PRO A 34 -5.98 -27.27 -13.18
C PRO A 34 -5.95 -27.30 -14.71
N ALA A 35 -7.04 -26.89 -15.37
CA ALA A 35 -7.14 -26.82 -16.84
C ALA A 35 -6.66 -25.50 -17.44
N LEU A 36 -6.36 -24.48 -16.62
CA LEU A 36 -5.97 -23.14 -17.07
C LEU A 36 -4.46 -22.88 -16.84
N PRO A 37 -3.83 -21.99 -17.62
CA PRO A 37 -2.48 -21.53 -17.34
C PRO A 37 -2.38 -20.87 -15.96
N LEU A 38 -1.22 -21.01 -15.32
CA LEU A 38 -0.93 -20.34 -14.04
C LEU A 38 -1.08 -18.83 -14.18
N MET A 39 -1.67 -18.22 -13.15
CA MET A 39 -1.74 -16.76 -13.02
C MET A 39 -0.54 -16.29 -12.20
N GLN A 40 0.33 -15.51 -12.81
CA GLN A 40 1.43 -14.86 -12.10
C GLN A 40 0.96 -13.50 -11.58
N CYS A 41 1.23 -13.23 -10.30
CA CYS A 41 0.85 -12.00 -9.61
C CYS A 41 2.09 -11.38 -8.94
N TRP A 42 2.24 -10.05 -9.02
CA TRP A 42 3.33 -9.32 -8.38
C TRP A 42 2.87 -7.97 -7.86
N VAL A 43 3.60 -7.44 -6.89
CA VAL A 43 3.40 -6.08 -6.39
C VAL A 43 4.26 -5.14 -7.24
N GLU A 44 3.64 -4.13 -7.86
CA GLU A 44 4.36 -3.13 -8.67
C GLU A 44 4.82 -1.93 -7.84
N GLY A 45 4.08 -1.61 -6.77
CA GLY A 45 4.43 -0.49 -5.90
C GLY A 45 3.43 -0.30 -4.77
N CYS A 46 3.86 0.42 -3.74
CA CYS A 46 3.08 0.71 -2.56
C CYS A 46 3.14 2.21 -2.25
N THR A 47 2.03 2.78 -1.78
CA THR A 47 1.93 4.21 -1.45
C THR A 47 1.11 4.39 -0.17
N VAL A 48 1.55 5.31 0.68
CA VAL A 48 0.82 5.73 1.88
C VAL A 48 0.06 7.01 1.56
N GLY A 49 -1.25 7.02 1.82
CA GLY A 49 -2.10 8.17 1.60
C GLY A 49 -1.94 9.25 2.67
N GLN A 50 -2.92 10.16 2.76
CA GLN A 50 -2.98 11.14 3.83
C GLN A 50 -3.96 10.70 4.92
N PRO A 51 -3.73 11.09 6.19
CA PRO A 51 -4.68 10.85 7.27
C PRO A 51 -5.98 11.61 7.03
N LEU A 52 -7.05 10.86 6.77
CA LEU A 52 -8.37 11.37 6.46
C LEU A 52 -9.39 10.81 7.45
N LYS A 53 -10.30 11.65 7.90
CA LYS A 53 -11.53 11.19 8.55
C LYS A 53 -12.53 10.79 7.46
N SER A 54 -13.14 9.62 7.60
CA SER A 54 -14.25 9.20 6.74
C SER A 54 -15.56 9.39 7.49
N ASP A 55 -16.27 10.49 7.23
CA ASP A 55 -17.69 10.57 7.52
C ASP A 55 -18.46 10.08 6.29
N HIS A 56 -19.62 9.43 6.48
CA HIS A 56 -20.43 8.79 5.41
C HIS A 56 -20.75 9.70 4.19
N VAL A 57 -20.49 11.00 4.29
CA VAL A 57 -20.81 12.01 3.28
C VAL A 57 -19.57 12.79 2.82
N PHE A 58 -18.54 12.94 3.66
CA PHE A 58 -17.38 13.78 3.35
C PHE A 58 -16.08 13.19 3.91
N THR A 59 -15.03 13.23 3.10
CA THR A 59 -13.66 12.98 3.56
C THR A 59 -12.97 14.31 3.83
N SER A 60 -12.37 14.45 5.02
CA SER A 60 -11.54 15.62 5.33
C SER A 60 -10.25 15.20 6.00
N LYS A 61 -9.26 16.10 6.02
CA LYS A 61 -8.02 15.88 6.77
C LYS A 61 -8.33 15.62 8.24
N LEU A 62 -7.66 14.62 8.81
CA LEU A 62 -7.60 14.39 10.24
C LEU A 62 -6.35 15.12 10.77
N TYR A 63 -6.46 15.79 11.91
CA TYR A 63 -5.30 16.39 12.59
C TYR A 63 -4.85 15.56 13.80
N PRO A 64 -3.55 15.54 14.14
CA PRO A 64 -3.05 14.76 15.28
C PRO A 64 -3.71 15.09 16.61
N ARG A 65 -4.07 16.37 16.83
CA ARG A 65 -4.79 16.80 18.03
C ARG A 65 -6.18 16.17 18.12
N GLU A 66 -6.93 16.20 17.02
CA GLU A 66 -8.28 15.64 16.95
C GLU A 66 -8.26 14.12 17.17
N ALA A 67 -7.28 13.42 16.60
CA ALA A 67 -7.12 11.99 16.80
C ALA A 67 -6.94 11.64 18.29
N ARG A 68 -6.07 12.39 18.99
CA ARG A 68 -5.83 12.21 20.43
C ARG A 68 -7.05 12.52 21.28
N GLU A 69 -7.76 13.62 20.97
CA GLU A 69 -8.97 14.02 21.70
C GLU A 69 -10.13 13.03 21.53
N ARG A 70 -10.21 12.38 20.37
CA ARG A 70 -11.23 11.36 20.07
C ARG A 70 -10.82 9.94 20.45
N CYS A 71 -9.60 9.75 20.98
CA CYS A 71 -9.02 8.43 21.25
C CYS A 71 -9.02 7.49 20.03
N ILE A 72 -8.72 8.03 18.84
CA ILE A 72 -8.57 7.27 17.59
C ILE A 72 -7.13 7.33 17.08
N MET A 73 -6.79 6.46 16.13
CA MET A 73 -5.46 6.39 15.52
C MET A 73 -5.27 7.49 14.47
N TYR A 74 -4.05 8.01 14.38
CA TYR A 74 -3.64 8.93 13.31
C TYR A 74 -3.00 8.11 12.18
N GLU A 75 -3.86 7.57 11.32
CA GLU A 75 -3.49 6.58 10.30
C GLU A 75 -3.94 7.05 8.91
N ALA A 76 -3.29 6.52 7.88
CA ALA A 76 -3.52 6.83 6.47
C ALA A 76 -3.69 5.56 5.63
N PRO A 77 -4.47 5.59 4.55
CA PRO A 77 -4.71 4.41 3.74
C PRO A 77 -3.43 3.94 3.05
N PHE A 78 -3.10 2.66 3.23
CA PHE A 78 -2.00 2.01 2.53
C PHE A 78 -2.52 1.34 1.25
N LEU A 79 -1.98 1.76 0.11
CA LEU A 79 -2.44 1.35 -1.22
C LEU A 79 -1.30 0.62 -1.94
N ALA A 80 -1.58 -0.57 -2.47
CA ALA A 80 -0.67 -1.30 -3.34
C ALA A 80 -1.21 -1.38 -4.77
N SER A 81 -0.31 -1.21 -5.74
CA SER A 81 -0.57 -1.52 -7.14
C SER A 81 -0.12 -2.95 -7.40
N ILE A 82 -1.06 -3.79 -7.83
CA ILE A 82 -0.86 -5.21 -8.06
C ILE A 82 -0.99 -5.48 -9.56
N GLY A 83 0.03 -6.10 -10.12
CA GLY A 83 0.06 -6.61 -11.48
C GLY A 83 -0.25 -8.10 -11.51
N TYR A 84 -0.98 -8.55 -12.52
CA TYR A 84 -1.15 -9.97 -12.78
C TYR A 84 -1.19 -10.28 -14.28
N LYS A 85 -0.72 -11.46 -14.67
CA LYS A 85 -0.86 -12.02 -16.03
C LYS A 85 -1.33 -13.48 -15.94
N VAL A 86 -2.16 -13.91 -16.88
CA VAL A 86 -2.61 -15.30 -16.99
C VAL A 86 -1.92 -15.94 -18.19
N GLY A 87 -1.06 -16.91 -17.93
CA GLY A 87 -0.18 -17.48 -18.95
C GLY A 87 0.89 -16.50 -19.42
N ASP A 88 1.74 -16.95 -20.34
CA ASP A 88 3.00 -16.26 -20.63
C ASP A 88 2.91 -15.18 -21.72
N SER A 89 1.88 -15.23 -22.56
CA SER A 89 1.70 -14.31 -23.70
C SER A 89 0.62 -13.24 -23.47
N ALA A 90 -0.06 -13.23 -22.32
CA ALA A 90 -1.08 -12.24 -22.02
C ALA A 90 -0.46 -10.90 -21.58
N ALA A 91 -1.08 -9.79 -21.96
CA ALA A 91 -0.70 -8.48 -21.46
C ALA A 91 -0.93 -8.39 -19.94
N PRO A 92 -0.03 -7.74 -19.18
CA PRO A 92 -0.20 -7.59 -17.75
C PRO A 92 -1.38 -6.66 -17.43
N CYS A 93 -2.26 -7.11 -16.55
CA CYS A 93 -3.35 -6.33 -15.99
C CYS A 93 -2.93 -5.72 -14.66
N ARG A 94 -3.48 -4.54 -14.33
CA ARG A 94 -3.12 -3.78 -13.13
C ARG A 94 -4.36 -3.34 -12.38
N PHE A 95 -4.30 -3.40 -11.06
CA PHE A 95 -5.31 -2.79 -10.20
C PHE A 95 -4.70 -2.26 -8.91
N THR A 96 -5.34 -1.25 -8.33
CA THR A 96 -4.93 -0.69 -7.03
C THR A 96 -5.83 -1.25 -5.94
N LYS A 97 -5.21 -1.72 -4.86
CA LYS A 97 -5.90 -2.30 -3.71
C LYS A 97 -5.49 -1.59 -2.42
N ARG A 98 -6.47 -1.23 -1.59
CA ARG A 98 -6.23 -0.79 -0.20
C ARG A 98 -5.90 -2.02 0.64
N LEU A 99 -4.73 -1.99 1.27
CA LEU A 99 -4.20 -3.07 2.11
C LEU A 99 -4.44 -2.84 3.62
N GLY A 100 -4.88 -1.64 4.01
CA GLY A 100 -5.16 -1.27 5.39
C GLY A 100 -4.84 0.19 5.64
N GLU A 101 -4.53 0.51 6.89
CA GLU A 101 -4.03 1.82 7.32
C GLU A 101 -2.62 1.70 7.90
N LEU A 102 -1.81 2.76 7.73
CA LEU A 102 -0.48 2.93 8.32
C LEU A 102 -0.37 4.25 9.09
#